data_AF-A0AAV7DM78-F1
#
_entry.id   AF-A0AAV7DM78-F1
#
_cell.length_a   1.000
_cell.length_b   1.000
_cell.length_c   1.000
_cell.angle_alpha   90.00
_cell.angle_beta   90.00
_cell.angle_gamma   90.00
#
_symmetry.space_group_name_H-M   'P 1'
#
loop_
_entity.id
_entity.type
_entity.pdbx_description
1 polymer ?
#
loop_
_entity_poly.entity_id
_entity_poly.type
_entity_poly.pdbx_seq_one_letter_code
_entity_poly.pdbx_strand_id
1 'polypeptide(L)'
;MKEIEEALHNLHARDKDKRQRDEAEAKVEALQCNQTLPDAFAKVDAVTPGSPASMCGLQVGDEIIAFGSVNTNNFQTLQNIATVVQHSEGKPLSVTVVRDGKSVHLGLTPQRWNGKGLLGCNIIPIKR
;
A
#
# COMPACT_ATOMS: atom_id res chain seq x y z
N MET A 1 -36.42 -6.12 -59.02
CA MET A 1 -35.29 -6.78 -58.32
C MET A 1 -34.24 -5.74 -57.95
N LYS A 2 -34.47 -4.85 -56.97
CA LYS A 2 -33.45 -3.93 -56.41
C LYS A 2 -33.85 -3.43 -54.99
N GLU A 3 -34.44 -4.29 -54.15
CA GLU A 3 -34.88 -3.89 -52.79
C GLU A 3 -34.26 -4.74 -51.68
N ILE A 4 -33.27 -5.58 -52.01
CA ILE A 4 -32.60 -6.49 -51.06
C ILE A 4 -31.12 -6.13 -50.82
N GLU A 5 -30.59 -5.14 -51.54
CA GLU A 5 -29.17 -4.75 -51.45
C GLU A 5 -28.91 -3.55 -50.52
N GLU A 6 -29.96 -2.84 -50.07
CA GLU A 6 -29.81 -1.71 -49.13
C GLU A 6 -29.82 -2.13 -47.64
N ALA A 7 -30.19 -3.38 -47.33
CA ALA A 7 -30.26 -3.86 -45.95
C ALA A 7 -28.91 -4.26 -45.35
N LEU A 8 -27.84 -4.41 -46.16
CA LEU A 8 -26.56 -4.95 -45.69
C LEU A 8 -25.50 -3.90 -45.31
N HIS A 9 -25.67 -2.63 -45.68
CA HIS A 9 -24.64 -1.60 -45.47
C HIS A 9 -24.84 -0.71 -44.24
N ASN A 10 -25.96 -0.84 -43.51
CA ASN A 10 -26.22 0.00 -42.33
C ASN A 10 -25.71 -0.58 -40.99
N LEU A 11 -25.02 -1.73 -41.02
CA LEU A 11 -24.49 -2.37 -39.80
C LEU A 11 -23.00 -2.10 -39.53
N HIS A 12 -22.23 -1.65 -40.53
CA HIS A 12 -20.77 -1.46 -40.39
C HIS A 12 -20.31 -0.01 -40.21
N ALA A 13 -21.25 0.93 -40.03
CA ALA A 13 -20.92 2.33 -39.70
C ALA A 13 -21.11 2.68 -38.22
N ARG A 14 -21.41 1.70 -37.36
CA ARG A 14 -21.62 1.88 -35.91
C ARG A 14 -20.55 1.29 -35.00
N ASP A 15 -19.48 0.72 -35.56
CA ASP A 15 -18.43 0.07 -34.77
C ASP A 15 -17.19 0.97 -34.53
N LYS A 16 -17.09 2.11 -35.22
CA LYS A 16 -15.95 3.02 -35.06
C LYS A 16 -16.05 4.00 -33.88
N ASP A 17 -17.14 3.95 -33.12
CA ASP A 17 -17.29 4.75 -31.88
C ASP A 17 -16.91 3.96 -30.61
N LYS A 18 -16.51 2.69 -30.76
CA LYS A 18 -16.19 1.83 -29.61
C LYS A 18 -14.70 1.74 -29.29
N ARG A 19 -13.80 2.17 -30.18
CA ARG A 19 -12.34 2.08 -29.92
C ARG A 19 -11.73 3.28 -29.21
N GLN A 20 -12.43 4.41 -29.10
CA GLN A 20 -11.91 5.55 -28.34
C GLN A 20 -12.40 5.61 -26.88
N ARG A 21 -13.28 4.68 -26.45
CA ARG A 21 -13.78 4.65 -25.07
C ARG A 21 -12.87 3.85 -24.13
N ASP A 22 -12.31 2.74 -24.59
CA ASP A 22 -11.42 1.91 -23.75
C ASP A 22 -10.05 2.55 -23.45
N GLU A 23 -9.52 3.43 -24.32
CA GLU A 23 -8.22 4.08 -24.06
C GLU A 23 -8.32 5.32 -23.14
N ALA A 24 -9.52 5.87 -22.96
CA ALA A 24 -9.77 6.94 -21.99
C ALA A 24 -10.06 6.38 -20.58
N GLU A 25 -10.59 5.16 -20.47
CA GLU A 25 -10.85 4.51 -19.17
C GLU A 25 -9.55 4.12 -18.44
N ALA A 26 -8.49 3.78 -19.18
CA ALA A 26 -7.16 3.56 -18.60
C ALA A 26 -6.46 4.85 -18.11
N LYS A 27 -6.98 6.05 -18.46
CA LYS A 27 -6.41 7.35 -18.05
C LYS A 27 -7.28 8.15 -17.09
N VAL A 28 -8.59 7.91 -17.06
CA VAL A 28 -9.50 8.56 -16.11
C VAL A 28 -9.55 7.82 -14.76
N GLU A 29 -9.15 6.55 -14.69
CA GLU A 29 -8.89 5.85 -13.42
C GLU A 29 -7.58 6.30 -12.74
N ALA A 30 -6.76 7.13 -13.40
CA ALA A 30 -5.55 7.71 -12.82
C ALA A 30 -5.80 9.04 -12.08
N LEU A 31 -7.02 9.61 -12.12
CA LEU A 31 -7.29 10.96 -11.59
C LEU A 31 -8.48 11.06 -10.63
N GLN A 32 -9.12 9.94 -10.28
CA GLN A 32 -10.17 9.93 -9.25
C GLN A 32 -10.04 8.74 -8.28
N CYS A 33 -8.83 8.44 -7.80
CA CYS A 33 -8.75 7.97 -6.41
C CYS A 33 -8.75 9.23 -5.55
N ASN A 34 -9.91 9.55 -4.94
CA ASN A 34 -9.86 10.15 -3.62
C ASN A 34 -8.95 9.21 -2.82
N GLN A 35 -7.68 9.55 -2.67
CA GLN A 35 -6.74 8.80 -1.87
C GLN A 35 -7.16 9.04 -0.41
N THR A 36 -8.26 8.42 0.01
CA THR A 36 -8.45 8.05 1.40
C THR A 36 -7.34 7.07 1.68
N LEU A 37 -6.18 7.64 2.03
CA LEU A 37 -5.06 6.91 2.57
C LEU A 37 -5.63 6.05 3.70
N PRO A 38 -5.36 4.74 3.70
CA PRO A 38 -5.87 3.85 4.74
C PRO A 38 -5.54 4.42 6.11
N ASP A 39 -6.44 4.22 7.06
CA ASP A 39 -6.24 4.79 8.40
C ASP A 39 -4.99 4.18 9.03
N ALA A 40 -4.00 5.03 9.27
CA ALA A 40 -2.76 4.62 9.90
C ALA A 40 -3.03 4.40 11.39
N PHE A 41 -2.64 3.23 11.88
CA PHE A 41 -2.88 2.85 13.28
C PHE A 41 -1.67 3.16 14.16
N ALA A 42 -0.51 3.38 13.56
CA ALA A 42 0.72 3.68 14.26
C ALA A 42 1.58 4.67 13.49
N LYS A 43 2.48 5.35 14.20
CA LYS A 43 3.47 6.25 13.63
C LYS A 43 4.85 5.93 14.18
N VAL A 44 5.86 6.10 13.34
CA VAL A 44 7.26 5.97 13.72
C VAL A 44 7.70 7.25 14.43
N ASP A 45 8.06 7.13 15.70
CA ASP A 45 8.53 8.23 16.54
C ASP A 45 10.06 8.37 16.51
N ALA A 46 10.78 7.25 16.47
CA ALA A 46 12.23 7.23 16.39
C ALA A 46 12.73 6.02 15.60
N VAL A 47 13.84 6.17 14.89
CA VAL A 47 14.54 5.06 14.22
C VAL A 47 16.01 5.12 14.59
N THR A 48 16.56 4.01 15.06
CA THR A 48 17.98 3.93 15.42
C THR A 48 18.80 3.67 14.15
N PRO A 49 19.84 4.46 13.86
CA PRO A 49 20.71 4.21 12.71
C PRO A 49 21.42 2.85 12.85
N GLY A 50 21.54 2.12 11.75
CA GLY A 50 22.10 0.76 11.75
C GLY A 50 21.17 -0.32 12.34
N SER A 51 19.92 0.02 12.65
CA SER A 51 18.89 -0.96 13.01
C SER A 51 18.23 -1.60 11.77
N PRO A 52 17.58 -2.76 11.92
CA PRO A 52 16.84 -3.40 10.82
C PRO A 52 15.74 -2.50 10.21
N ALA A 53 15.07 -1.70 11.04
CA ALA A 53 14.09 -0.71 10.57
C ALA A 53 14.76 0.42 9.75
N SER A 54 15.93 0.89 10.16
CA SER A 54 16.68 1.86 9.36
C SER A 54 17.15 1.26 8.03
N MET A 55 17.63 0.00 8.05
CA MET A 55 18.07 -0.70 6.84
C MET A 55 16.93 -0.96 5.86
N CYS A 56 15.70 -1.16 6.34
CA CYS A 56 14.54 -1.28 5.45
C CYS A 56 14.06 0.06 4.88
N GLY A 57 14.66 1.18 5.28
CA GLY A 57 14.28 2.52 4.82
C GLY A 57 13.11 3.14 5.58
N LEU A 58 12.78 2.62 6.77
CA LEU A 58 11.81 3.24 7.67
C LEU A 58 12.36 4.58 8.18
N GLN A 59 11.52 5.60 8.23
CA GLN A 59 11.90 6.94 8.67
C GLN A 59 11.00 7.43 9.79
N VAL A 60 11.53 8.35 10.58
CA VAL A 60 10.75 9.04 11.61
C VAL A 60 9.65 9.86 10.97
N GLY A 61 8.44 9.76 11.50
CA GLY A 61 7.24 10.40 10.96
C GLY A 61 6.42 9.53 10.02
N ASP A 62 6.92 8.35 9.62
CA ASP A 62 6.16 7.42 8.79
C ASP A 62 4.91 6.93 9.51
N GLU A 63 3.77 7.02 8.83
CA GLU A 63 2.48 6.53 9.32
C GLU A 63 2.27 5.09 8.85
N ILE A 64 2.25 4.13 9.76
CA ILE A 64 2.10 2.71 9.45
C ILE A 64 0.63 2.38 9.25
N ILE A 65 0.30 1.91 8.04
CA ILE A 65 -1.05 1.46 7.67
C ILE A 65 -1.18 -0.06 7.66
N ALA A 66 -0.08 -0.77 7.44
CA ALA A 66 0.00 -2.22 7.49
C ALA A 66 1.39 -2.67 7.96
N PHE A 67 1.43 -3.73 8.76
CA PHE A 67 2.65 -4.31 9.29
C PHE A 67 2.56 -5.84 9.28
N GLY A 68 3.08 -6.46 8.23
CA GLY A 68 3.01 -7.91 8.02
C GLY A 68 1.56 -8.39 8.04
N SER A 69 1.23 -9.23 9.02
CA SER A 69 -0.14 -9.74 9.25
C SER A 69 -1.01 -8.80 10.11
N VAL A 70 -0.44 -7.74 10.67
CA VAL A 70 -1.16 -6.73 11.46
C VAL A 70 -1.59 -5.60 10.53
N ASN A 71 -2.89 -5.31 10.52
CA ASN A 71 -3.48 -4.20 9.78
C ASN A 71 -4.26 -3.32 10.74
N THR A 72 -4.72 -2.16 10.27
CA THR A 72 -5.56 -1.24 11.07
C THR A 72 -6.76 -1.93 11.75
N ASN A 73 -7.40 -2.90 11.07
CA ASN A 73 -8.53 -3.66 11.63
C ASN A 73 -8.16 -4.64 12.77
N ASN A 74 -6.93 -5.15 12.78
CA ASN A 74 -6.46 -6.16 13.75
C ASN A 74 -5.45 -5.58 14.76
N PHE A 75 -5.15 -4.29 14.62
CA PHE A 75 -4.27 -3.58 15.52
C PHE A 75 -5.05 -3.18 16.78
N GLN A 76 -4.95 -3.99 17.83
CA GLN A 76 -5.51 -3.66 19.14
C GLN A 76 -4.47 -2.97 20.03
N THR A 77 -3.22 -3.42 19.96
CA THR A 77 -2.14 -2.92 20.83
C THR A 77 -0.80 -3.12 20.13
N LEU A 78 0.20 -2.28 20.46
CA LEU A 78 1.59 -2.46 20.03
C LEU A 78 2.16 -3.85 20.35
N GLN A 79 1.62 -4.53 21.37
CA GLN A 79 1.99 -5.90 21.71
C GLN A 79 1.73 -6.88 20.56
N ASN A 80 0.67 -6.70 19.76
CA ASN A 80 0.41 -7.56 18.60
C ASN A 80 1.53 -7.45 17.57
N ILE A 81 2.03 -6.23 17.33
CA ILE A 81 3.18 -6.01 16.45
C ILE A 81 4.40 -6.72 17.04
N ALA A 82 4.70 -6.51 18.32
CA ALA A 82 5.85 -7.12 18.98
C ALA A 82 5.82 -8.65 18.89
N THR A 83 4.67 -9.28 19.11
CA THR A 83 4.48 -10.73 18.99
C THR A 83 4.70 -11.22 17.56
N VAL A 84 4.12 -10.53 16.56
CA VAL A 84 4.28 -10.90 15.13
C VAL A 84 5.74 -10.76 14.70
N VAL A 85 6.41 -9.70 15.15
CA VAL A 85 7.83 -9.45 14.91
C VAL A 85 8.70 -10.55 15.53
N GLN A 86 8.40 -10.95 16.77
CA GLN A 86 9.13 -11.98 17.48
C GLN A 86 8.95 -13.37 16.86
N HIS A 87 7.73 -13.70 16.41
CA HIS A 87 7.47 -14.93 15.65
C HIS A 87 8.05 -14.91 14.24
N SER A 88 8.27 -13.72 13.68
CA SER A 88 8.84 -13.51 12.35
C SER A 88 10.31 -13.10 12.41
N GLU A 89 11.00 -13.40 13.50
CA GLU A 89 12.44 -13.19 13.63
C GLU A 89 13.18 -13.94 12.50
N GLY A 90 14.04 -13.21 11.79
CA GLY A 90 14.78 -13.68 10.62
C GLY A 90 13.99 -13.72 9.31
N LYS A 91 12.70 -13.34 9.31
CA LYS A 91 11.85 -13.35 8.10
C LYS A 91 11.47 -11.94 7.67
N PRO A 92 11.50 -11.62 6.36
CA PRO A 92 11.05 -10.32 5.88
C PRO A 92 9.54 -10.16 6.09
N LEU A 93 9.15 -9.06 6.72
CA LEU A 93 7.77 -8.63 6.87
C LEU A 93 7.49 -7.46 5.94
N SER A 94 6.38 -7.53 5.21
CA SER A 94 5.91 -6.42 4.38
C SER A 94 5.27 -5.36 5.27
N VAL A 95 5.85 -4.17 5.29
CA VAL A 95 5.33 -3.02 6.04
C VAL A 95 4.94 -1.95 5.02
N THR A 96 3.71 -1.46 5.13
CA THR A 96 3.24 -0.36 4.29
C THR A 96 3.08 0.87 5.17
N VAL A 97 3.77 1.93 4.79
CA VAL A 97 3.73 3.22 5.48
C VAL A 97 3.23 4.31 4.55
N VAL A 98 2.75 5.41 5.10
CA VAL A 98 2.41 6.61 4.38
C VAL A 98 3.46 7.66 4.73
N ARG A 99 4.12 8.17 3.69
CA ARG A 99 5.14 9.22 3.76
C ARG A 99 4.78 10.29 2.75
N ASP A 100 4.64 11.53 3.19
CA ASP A 100 4.28 12.67 2.32
C ASP A 100 2.97 12.43 1.54
N GLY A 101 2.00 11.76 2.17
CA GLY A 101 0.72 11.41 1.54
C GLY A 101 0.81 10.29 0.48
N LYS A 102 1.94 9.60 0.37
CA LYS A 102 2.12 8.46 -0.54
C LYS A 102 2.34 7.17 0.24
N SER A 103 1.71 6.08 -0.20
CA SER A 103 1.99 4.76 0.34
C SER A 103 3.34 4.24 -0.16
N VAL A 104 4.19 3.81 0.78
CA VAL A 104 5.51 3.25 0.55
C VAL A 104 5.52 1.84 1.13
N HIS A 105 5.86 0.86 0.31
CA HIS A 105 6.01 -0.54 0.73
C HIS A 105 7.47 -0.83 1.06
N LEU A 106 7.72 -1.31 2.27
CA LEU A 106 9.03 -1.56 2.83
C LEU A 106 9.11 -3.02 3.32
N GLY A 107 10.26 -3.66 3.15
CA GLY A 107 10.50 -5.01 3.66
C GLY A 107 11.31 -4.96 4.95
N LEU A 108 10.64 -5.09 6.09
CA LEU A 108 11.26 -5.02 7.40
C LEU A 108 11.54 -6.43 7.93
N THR A 109 12.81 -6.77 8.11
CA THR A 109 13.23 -8.08 8.62
C THR A 109 13.60 -7.95 10.09
N PRO A 110 12.82 -8.49 11.03
CA PRO A 110 13.19 -8.50 12.44
C PRO A 110 14.42 -9.37 12.66
N GLN A 111 15.42 -8.85 13.34
CA GLN A 111 16.64 -9.61 13.65
C GLN A 111 17.26 -9.07 14.94
N ARG A 112 18.02 -9.92 15.64
CA ARG A 112 18.82 -9.45 16.76
C ARG A 112 19.89 -8.49 16.25
N TRP A 113 19.94 -7.31 16.87
CA TRP A 113 20.88 -6.25 16.54
C TRP A 113 21.43 -5.66 17.83
N ASN A 114 22.38 -4.73 17.72
CA ASN A 114 23.16 -4.23 18.85
C ASN A 114 22.41 -3.22 19.77
N GLY A 115 21.09 -3.15 19.68
CA GLY A 115 20.25 -2.23 20.44
C GLY A 115 19.03 -2.89 21.07
N LYS A 116 18.03 -2.08 21.43
CA LYS A 116 16.85 -2.55 22.15
C LYS A 116 15.78 -3.12 21.20
N GLY A 117 15.32 -4.33 21.48
CA GLY A 117 14.29 -5.02 20.69
C GLY A 117 14.83 -5.64 19.40
N LEU A 118 13.93 -6.03 18.49
CA LEU A 118 14.27 -6.72 17.24
C LEU A 118 14.24 -5.82 15.99
N LEU A 119 13.74 -4.59 16.14
CA LEU A 119 13.53 -3.65 15.03
C LEU A 119 14.40 -2.40 15.12
N GLY A 120 14.64 -1.91 16.33
CA GLY A 120 15.34 -0.66 16.59
C GLY A 120 14.64 0.61 16.15
N CYS A 121 13.30 0.57 16.06
CA CYS A 121 12.47 1.75 15.95
C CYS A 121 11.50 1.87 17.14
N ASN A 122 11.15 3.10 17.48
CA ASN A 122 10.06 3.43 18.39
C ASN A 122 8.80 3.69 17.57
N ILE A 123 7.76 2.92 17.85
CA ILE A 123 6.47 3.03 17.16
C ILE A 123 5.43 3.39 18.21
N ILE A 124 4.67 4.45 17.96
CA ILE A 124 3.59 4.91 18.84
C ILE A 124 2.24 4.68 18.16
N PRO A 125 1.21 4.22 18.88
CA PRO A 125 -0.13 4.12 18.31
C PRO A 125 -0.65 5.54 18.06
N ILE A 126 -1.34 5.72 16.94
CA ILE A 126 -2.08 6.95 16.68
C ILE A 126 -3.57 6.63 16.72
N LYS A 127 -4.35 7.54 17.30
CA LYS A 127 -5.81 7.51 17.24
C LYS A 127 -6.20 8.72 16.40
N ARG A 128 -6.78 8.48 15.23
CA ARG A 128 -7.47 9.53 14.46
C ARG A 128 -8.91 9.67 14.93
#